data_AF-A0A1M7ZWW5-F1
#
_entry.id   AF-A0A1M7ZWW5-F1
#
_cell.length_a   1.000
_cell.length_b   1.000
_cell.length_c   1.000
_cell.angle_alpha   90.00
_cell.angle_beta   90.00
_cell.angle_gamma   90.00
#
_symmetry.space_group_name_H-M   'P 1'
#
loop_
_entity.id
_entity.type
_entity.pdbx_description
1 polymer ?
#
loop_
_entity_poly.entity_id
_entity_poly.type
_entity_poly.pdbx_seq_one_letter_code
_entity_poly.pdbx_strand_id
1 'polypeptide(L)'
;MGFGVSKNIEPADNEKYTSFGSIYYFFVFFMFVLAPTSSNGTLPGLDEIIVSWTILCVTIFIGIIKFSNLNLSHFIVFAITIVYMIIITIISNRFDPSAQFSISRLAPVVCFLGLSMLQVNTTISIRIVKLLVHVFMIIFLVWNLLIIVDNPSIKEFTISKYTQLYEEATSNMFIKNRPVMSFGIYTFASYFYFLFFFINKILFKITNNKIYYVYMILLLIVNIMLVSNTAFVFSIIMSYYVFKSSKSNNLKILFILLIIATIYKVLLNVELIEYYFESFNSEANGFRGRYTNSGTLNLNLKYLEDNFHIGFNIVNNLTYSDSGYLVYYTMGGFLFMGAMYFSLYKFAKNNFSIDFLYFLFPTILFEFALPVIIYYKFIYASIFLAISYKSIMIHSKKNN
;
A
#
# COMPACT_ATOMS: atom_id res chain seq x y z
N MET A 1 -19.52 -38.41 -13.40
CA MET A 1 -19.30 -36.99 -13.77
C MET A 1 -17.81 -36.70 -13.69
N GLY A 2 -17.11 -36.85 -14.82
CA GLY A 2 -15.66 -36.67 -14.89
C GLY A 2 -15.31 -35.18 -14.95
N PHE A 3 -14.47 -34.71 -14.02
CA PHE A 3 -13.82 -33.42 -14.14
C PHE A 3 -12.83 -33.50 -15.31
N GLY A 4 -13.28 -33.10 -16.49
CA GLY A 4 -12.43 -32.94 -17.66
C GLY A 4 -11.38 -31.86 -17.38
N VAL A 5 -10.20 -32.29 -16.93
CA VAL A 5 -8.99 -31.47 -16.96
C VAL A 5 -8.65 -31.30 -18.42
N SER A 6 -9.09 -30.19 -19.02
CA SER A 6 -8.64 -29.79 -20.35
C SER A 6 -7.12 -29.65 -20.27
N LYS A 7 -6.39 -30.60 -20.86
CA LYS A 7 -4.98 -30.45 -21.20
C LYS A 7 -4.89 -29.40 -22.30
N ASN A 8 -5.03 -28.12 -21.93
CA ASN A 8 -4.54 -27.05 -22.77
C ASN A 8 -3.02 -27.15 -22.73
N ILE A 9 -2.48 -27.63 -23.85
CA ILE A 9 -1.07 -27.68 -24.16
C ILE A 9 -0.56 -26.24 -24.01
N GLU A 10 0.14 -25.94 -22.91
CA GLU A 10 0.82 -24.66 -22.75
C GLU A 10 1.96 -24.61 -23.79
N PRO A 11 2.00 -23.59 -24.66
CA PRO A 11 3.07 -23.47 -25.64
C PRO A 11 4.42 -23.35 -24.93
N ALA A 12 5.45 -23.99 -25.50
CA ALA A 12 6.82 -23.92 -25.01
C ALA A 12 7.29 -22.45 -24.97
N ASP A 13 7.39 -21.91 -23.76
CA ASP A 13 7.77 -20.52 -23.50
C ASP A 13 9.24 -20.28 -23.89
N ASN A 14 9.47 -19.69 -25.08
CA ASN A 14 10.75 -19.10 -25.48
C ASN A 14 11.04 -17.74 -24.78
N GLU A 15 10.49 -17.52 -23.58
CA GLU A 15 10.87 -16.37 -22.77
C GLU A 15 12.09 -16.71 -21.92
N LYS A 16 13.08 -15.80 -21.90
CA LYS A 16 14.16 -15.83 -20.91
C LYS A 16 13.58 -15.50 -19.53
N TYR A 17 12.80 -16.42 -18.96
CA TYR A 17 12.57 -16.42 -17.52
C TYR A 17 13.91 -16.68 -16.86
N THR A 18 14.51 -15.63 -16.32
CA THR A 18 15.74 -15.80 -15.56
C THR A 18 15.36 -16.37 -14.19
N SER A 19 16.05 -17.43 -13.74
CA SER A 19 15.84 -17.94 -12.38
C SER A 19 16.03 -16.82 -11.35
N PHE A 20 16.95 -15.89 -11.64
CA PHE A 20 17.20 -14.68 -10.88
C PHE A 20 15.96 -13.77 -10.75
N GLY A 21 15.21 -13.52 -11.83
CA GLY A 21 13.99 -12.72 -11.78
C GLY A 21 12.91 -13.33 -10.89
N SER A 22 12.81 -14.66 -10.88
CA SER A 22 11.89 -15.37 -9.98
C SER A 22 12.32 -15.21 -8.52
N ILE A 23 13.60 -15.43 -8.20
CA ILE A 23 14.14 -15.26 -6.83
C ILE A 23 13.91 -13.84 -6.32
N TYR A 24 14.22 -12.83 -7.14
CA TYR A 24 13.97 -11.43 -6.81
C TYR A 24 12.49 -11.16 -6.53
N TYR A 25 11.59 -11.70 -7.35
CA TYR A 25 10.16 -11.54 -7.16
C TYR A 25 9.64 -12.23 -5.88
N PHE A 26 10.13 -13.43 -5.56
CA PHE A 26 9.84 -14.10 -4.28
C PHE A 26 10.31 -13.27 -3.09
N PHE A 27 11.53 -12.72 -3.17
CA PHE A 27 12.08 -11.86 -2.12
C PHE A 27 11.23 -10.61 -1.92
N VAL A 28 10.87 -9.89 -3.00
CA VAL A 28 10.02 -8.70 -2.94
C VAL A 28 8.64 -9.04 -2.35
N PHE A 29 8.05 -10.18 -2.74
CA PHE A 29 6.79 -10.65 -2.17
C PHE A 29 6.90 -10.91 -0.67
N PHE A 30 7.96 -11.60 -0.23
CA PHE A 30 8.19 -11.87 1.19
C PHE A 30 8.38 -10.57 1.97
N MET A 31 9.19 -9.64 1.45
CA MET A 31 9.42 -8.35 2.10
C MET A 31 8.16 -7.49 2.17
N PHE A 32 7.30 -7.57 1.15
CA PHE A 32 6.01 -6.89 1.15
C PHE A 32 5.05 -7.50 2.19
N VAL A 33 4.83 -8.81 2.14
CA VAL A 33 3.75 -9.47 2.89
C VAL A 33 4.16 -9.84 4.31
N LEU A 34 5.41 -10.26 4.52
CA LEU A 34 5.85 -10.94 5.74
C LEU A 34 7.01 -10.27 6.47
N ALA A 35 7.60 -9.20 5.94
CA ALA A 35 8.63 -8.48 6.70
C ALA A 35 8.02 -7.88 7.98
N PRO A 36 8.63 -8.14 9.15
CA PRO A 36 8.21 -7.53 10.40
C PRO A 36 8.39 -6.01 10.34
N THR A 37 7.57 -5.29 11.10
CA THR A 37 7.68 -3.83 11.29
C THR A 37 8.18 -3.48 12.69
N SER A 38 8.33 -4.47 13.58
CA SER A 38 8.73 -4.31 14.98
C SER A 38 9.35 -5.60 15.54
N SER A 39 9.96 -5.48 16.71
CA SER A 39 10.45 -6.60 17.51
C SER A 39 9.89 -6.51 18.92
N ASN A 40 9.25 -7.58 19.39
CA ASN A 40 8.63 -7.66 20.71
C ASN A 40 7.62 -6.53 21.00
N GLY A 41 6.92 -6.05 19.96
CA GLY A 41 5.93 -4.98 20.06
C GLY A 41 6.52 -3.58 20.13
N THR A 42 7.84 -3.46 20.20
CA THR A 42 8.55 -2.17 20.15
C THR A 42 8.90 -1.78 18.73
N LEU A 43 8.80 -0.49 18.43
CA LEU A 43 9.23 0.05 17.13
C LEU A 43 10.74 -0.15 16.94
N PRO A 44 11.19 -0.35 15.69
CA PRO A 44 12.58 -0.67 15.41
C PRO A 44 13.52 0.45 15.85
N GLY A 45 14.64 0.06 16.47
CA GLY A 45 15.72 0.98 16.80
C GLY A 45 16.43 1.54 15.56
N LEU A 46 17.35 2.48 15.77
CA LEU A 46 18.10 3.12 14.69
C LEU A 46 18.81 2.10 13.77
N ASP A 47 19.47 1.10 14.34
CA ASP A 47 20.22 0.08 13.58
C ASP A 47 19.28 -0.76 12.69
N GLU A 48 18.14 -1.18 13.23
CA GLU A 48 17.13 -1.95 12.50
C GLU A 48 16.51 -1.13 11.36
N ILE A 49 16.28 0.18 11.60
CA ILE A 49 15.80 1.13 10.58
C ILE A 49 16.84 1.26 9.46
N ILE A 50 18.11 1.49 9.79
CA ILE A 50 19.20 1.63 8.81
C ILE A 50 19.32 0.35 7.97
N VAL A 51 19.30 -0.82 8.60
CA VAL A 51 19.36 -2.12 7.90
C VAL A 51 18.16 -2.28 6.96
N SER A 52 16.95 -2.00 7.43
CA SER A 52 15.72 -2.14 6.64
C SER A 52 15.73 -1.25 5.40
N TRP A 53 16.12 0.01 5.54
CA TRP A 53 16.23 0.93 4.40
C TRP A 53 17.38 0.59 3.47
N THR A 54 18.50 0.08 4.00
CA THR A 54 19.63 -0.40 3.19
C THR A 54 19.20 -1.57 2.32
N ILE A 55 18.52 -2.57 2.90
CA ILE A 55 17.97 -3.72 2.15
C ILE A 55 17.02 -3.24 1.06
N LEU A 56 16.13 -2.30 1.37
CA LEU A 56 15.17 -1.78 0.40
C LEU A 56 15.87 -1.03 -0.75
N CYS A 57 16.81 -0.15 -0.44
CA CYS A 57 17.53 0.60 -1.46
C CYS A 57 18.42 -0.32 -2.32
N VAL A 58 19.04 -1.36 -1.75
CA VAL A 58 19.71 -2.43 -2.52
C VAL A 58 18.74 -3.17 -3.43
N THR A 59 17.54 -3.48 -2.94
CA THR A 59 16.49 -4.14 -3.74
C THR A 59 16.10 -3.29 -4.93
N ILE A 60 15.86 -1.99 -4.73
CA ILE A 60 15.56 -1.05 -5.82
C ILE A 60 16.73 -0.99 -6.81
N PHE A 61 17.97 -0.91 -6.32
CA PHE A 61 19.16 -0.84 -7.17
C PHE A 61 19.30 -2.07 -8.06
N ILE A 62 19.12 -3.28 -7.49
CA ILE A 62 19.05 -4.53 -8.26
C ILE A 62 17.91 -4.46 -9.28
N GLY A 63 16.74 -3.98 -8.86
CA GLY A 63 15.57 -3.71 -9.69
C GLY A 63 15.90 -2.88 -10.93
N ILE A 64 16.56 -1.75 -10.71
CA ILE A 64 16.95 -0.80 -11.74
C ILE A 64 17.96 -1.42 -12.71
N ILE A 65 19.01 -2.06 -12.20
CA ILE A 65 20.09 -2.60 -13.03
C ILE A 65 19.64 -3.81 -13.86
N LYS A 66 18.85 -4.70 -13.26
CA LYS A 66 18.54 -6.01 -13.87
C LYS A 66 17.21 -6.05 -14.59
N PHE A 67 16.24 -5.23 -14.18
CA PHE A 67 14.84 -5.35 -14.61
C PHE A 67 14.23 -4.05 -15.13
N SER A 68 15.05 -3.01 -15.34
CA SER A 68 14.59 -1.72 -15.84
C SER A 68 15.43 -1.21 -16.98
N ASN A 69 14.81 -0.39 -17.82
CA ASN A 69 15.53 0.53 -18.69
C ASN A 69 15.63 1.87 -17.95
N LEU A 70 16.85 2.36 -17.75
CA LEU A 70 17.07 3.66 -17.13
C LEU A 70 16.55 4.76 -18.04
N ASN A 71 15.64 5.58 -17.53
CA ASN A 71 15.15 6.74 -18.23
C ASN A 71 15.82 8.01 -17.66
N LEU A 72 16.66 8.64 -18.47
CA LEU A 72 17.43 9.84 -18.09
C LEU A 72 16.53 10.94 -17.50
N SER A 73 15.32 11.12 -18.04
CA SER A 73 14.39 12.13 -17.51
C SER A 73 13.94 11.87 -16.07
N HIS A 74 13.89 10.61 -15.63
CA HIS A 74 13.53 10.26 -14.25
C HIS A 74 14.73 10.42 -13.32
N PHE A 75 15.93 10.08 -13.81
CA PHE A 75 17.17 10.35 -13.08
C PHE A 75 17.39 11.84 -12.84
N ILE A 76 17.10 12.70 -13.83
CA ILE A 76 17.18 14.16 -13.68
C ILE A 76 16.21 14.66 -12.60
N VAL A 77 14.95 14.18 -12.62
CA VAL A 77 13.98 14.53 -11.57
C VAL A 77 14.48 14.08 -10.20
N PHE A 78 14.93 12.83 -10.07
CA PHE A 78 15.56 12.30 -8.85
C PHE A 78 16.67 13.21 -8.35
N ALA A 79 17.66 13.53 -9.20
CA ALA A 79 18.83 14.30 -8.83
C ALA A 79 18.46 15.74 -8.41
N ILE A 80 17.62 16.42 -9.21
CA ILE A 80 17.16 17.78 -8.90
C ILE A 80 16.38 17.79 -7.59
N THR A 81 15.48 16.83 -7.36
CA THR A 81 14.70 16.75 -6.13
C THR A 81 15.59 16.52 -4.91
N ILE A 82 16.59 15.63 -5.00
CA ILE A 82 17.53 15.41 -3.89
C ILE A 82 18.39 16.65 -3.62
N VAL A 83 18.95 17.28 -4.65
CA VAL A 83 19.73 18.52 -4.50
C VAL A 83 18.89 19.63 -3.88
N TYR A 84 17.66 19.81 -4.37
CA TYR A 84 16.70 20.75 -3.81
C TYR A 84 16.48 20.49 -2.31
N MET A 85 16.17 19.24 -1.95
CA MET A 85 15.91 18.88 -0.56
C MET A 85 17.14 19.05 0.35
N ILE A 86 18.36 18.80 -0.14
CA ILE A 86 19.60 19.08 0.59
C ILE A 86 19.72 20.58 0.87
N ILE A 87 19.44 21.44 -0.12
CA ILE A 87 19.46 22.90 0.05
C ILE A 87 18.43 23.32 1.11
N ILE A 88 17.19 22.84 1.03
CA ILE A 88 16.16 23.13 2.04
C ILE A 88 16.59 22.66 3.43
N THR A 89 17.21 21.48 3.54
CA THR A 89 17.73 20.94 4.81
C THR A 89 18.79 21.85 5.43
N ILE A 90 19.74 22.35 4.63
CA ILE A 90 20.79 23.27 5.08
C ILE A 90 20.18 24.61 5.52
N ILE A 91 19.23 25.14 4.76
CA ILE A 91 18.52 26.38 5.09
C ILE A 91 17.75 26.21 6.41
N SER A 92 16.95 25.14 6.54
CA SER A 92 16.19 24.82 7.75
C SER A 92 17.09 24.76 9.00
N ASN A 93 18.21 24.05 8.94
CA ASN A 93 19.16 23.96 10.08
C ASN A 93 19.76 25.31 10.48
N ARG A 94 19.80 26.29 9.56
CA ARG A 94 20.29 27.64 9.86
C ARG A 94 19.22 28.52 10.52
N PHE A 95 17.95 28.34 10.17
CA PHE A 95 16.84 29.17 10.65
C PHE A 95 16.14 28.60 11.89
N ASP A 96 16.14 27.28 12.06
CA ASP A 96 15.54 26.61 13.21
C ASP A 96 16.61 25.79 13.97
N PRO A 97 17.08 26.28 15.13
CA PRO A 97 18.06 25.56 15.96
C PRO A 97 17.57 24.22 16.51
N SER A 98 16.25 23.96 16.48
CA SER A 98 15.66 22.70 16.93
C SER A 98 15.59 21.65 15.81
N ALA A 99 15.87 22.03 14.56
CA ALA A 99 15.88 21.13 13.43
C ALA A 99 17.07 20.15 13.53
N GLN A 100 16.77 18.85 13.34
CA GLN A 100 17.77 17.79 13.38
C GLN A 100 17.69 16.94 12.11
N PHE A 101 18.82 16.74 11.44
CA PHE A 101 18.87 15.89 10.26
C PHE A 101 18.40 14.45 10.58
N SER A 102 17.54 13.88 9.73
CA SER A 102 16.99 12.55 9.93
C SER A 102 17.18 11.63 8.72
N ILE A 103 17.89 10.53 8.96
CA ILE A 103 18.00 9.42 7.99
C ILE A 103 16.61 8.83 7.71
N SER A 104 15.74 8.78 8.71
CA SER A 104 14.35 8.30 8.58
C SER A 104 13.47 9.21 7.70
N ARG A 105 13.94 10.40 7.31
CA ARG A 105 13.32 11.26 6.28
C ARG A 105 13.98 11.09 4.91
N LEU A 106 15.31 11.08 4.89
CA LEU A 106 16.08 10.96 3.65
C LEU A 106 15.84 9.61 2.97
N ALA A 107 16.03 8.50 3.69
CA ALA A 107 16.03 7.16 3.10
C ALA A 107 14.69 6.79 2.42
N PRO A 108 13.51 7.04 3.02
CA PRO A 108 12.24 6.79 2.34
C PRO A 108 12.07 7.57 1.04
N VAL A 109 12.48 8.85 1.02
CA VAL A 109 12.38 9.72 -0.16
C VAL A 109 13.33 9.22 -1.25
N VAL A 110 14.59 8.91 -0.91
CA VAL A 110 15.57 8.36 -1.84
C VAL A 110 15.08 7.03 -2.42
N CYS A 111 14.62 6.10 -1.58
CA CYS A 111 14.17 4.81 -2.06
C CYS A 111 12.87 4.95 -2.91
N PHE A 112 11.93 5.85 -2.57
CA PHE A 112 10.76 6.11 -3.42
C PHE A 112 11.10 6.77 -4.76
N LEU A 113 11.93 7.81 -4.76
CA LEU A 113 12.36 8.46 -6.00
C LEU A 113 13.16 7.47 -6.87
N GLY A 114 13.98 6.61 -6.26
CA GLY A 114 14.66 5.51 -6.94
C GLY A 114 13.68 4.50 -7.55
N LEU A 115 12.66 4.07 -6.79
CA LEU A 115 11.57 3.23 -7.31
C LEU A 115 10.90 3.89 -8.52
N SER A 116 10.70 5.21 -8.51
CA SER A 116 10.04 5.90 -9.63
C SER A 116 10.81 5.83 -10.95
N MET A 117 12.12 5.57 -10.89
CA MET A 117 12.97 5.33 -12.07
C MET A 117 12.77 3.92 -12.66
N LEU A 118 12.13 3.01 -11.92
CA LEU A 118 11.90 1.63 -12.35
C LEU A 118 10.81 1.57 -13.43
N GLN A 119 11.21 1.13 -14.62
CA GLN A 119 10.35 0.76 -15.74
C GLN A 119 10.47 -0.73 -15.97
N VAL A 120 9.60 -1.52 -15.35
CA VAL A 120 9.69 -2.98 -15.33
C VAL A 120 9.62 -3.53 -16.76
N ASN A 121 10.76 -4.02 -17.25
CA ASN A 121 10.91 -4.66 -18.56
C ASN A 121 10.94 -6.19 -18.45
N THR A 122 11.09 -6.73 -17.25
CA THR A 122 11.14 -8.17 -16.99
C THR A 122 9.75 -8.79 -16.91
N THR A 123 9.65 -10.04 -17.32
CA THR A 123 8.52 -10.94 -17.04
C THR A 123 8.97 -12.09 -16.16
N ILE A 124 8.01 -12.66 -15.46
CA ILE A 124 8.15 -13.93 -14.76
C ILE A 124 7.03 -14.86 -15.20
N SER A 125 7.21 -16.16 -14.98
CA SER A 125 6.18 -17.12 -15.35
C SER A 125 4.86 -16.80 -14.66
N ILE A 126 3.78 -16.77 -15.42
CA ILE A 126 2.42 -16.57 -14.89
C ILE A 126 2.08 -17.59 -13.81
N ARG A 127 2.66 -18.79 -13.87
CA ARG A 127 2.50 -19.84 -12.85
C ARG A 127 3.03 -19.37 -11.49
N ILE A 128 4.16 -18.67 -11.46
CA ILE A 128 4.77 -18.12 -10.24
C ILE A 128 3.92 -16.97 -9.69
N VAL A 129 3.43 -16.07 -10.54
CA VAL A 129 2.50 -14.99 -10.14
C VAL A 129 1.26 -15.58 -9.48
N LYS A 130 0.62 -16.55 -10.14
CA LYS A 130 -0.56 -17.27 -9.61
C LYS A 130 -0.25 -17.96 -8.29
N LEU A 131 0.88 -18.66 -8.21
CA LEU A 131 1.35 -19.32 -6.99
C LEU A 131 1.44 -18.34 -5.82
N LEU A 132 2.11 -17.21 -5.99
CA LEU A 132 2.26 -16.22 -4.91
C LEU A 132 0.94 -15.55 -4.53
N VAL A 133 0.03 -15.32 -5.48
CA VAL A 133 -1.33 -14.86 -5.16
C VAL A 133 -2.09 -15.91 -4.34
N HIS A 134 -2.01 -17.20 -4.69
CA HIS A 134 -2.62 -18.28 -3.90
C HIS A 134 -2.02 -18.39 -2.50
N VAL A 135 -0.68 -18.34 -2.40
CA VAL A 135 0.04 -18.35 -1.11
C VAL A 135 -0.39 -17.17 -0.24
N PHE A 136 -0.43 -15.96 -0.79
CA PHE A 136 -0.95 -14.79 -0.09
C PHE A 136 -2.36 -15.03 0.41
N MET A 137 -3.28 -15.48 -0.46
CA MET A 137 -4.69 -15.66 -0.09
C MET A 137 -4.87 -16.71 1.00
N ILE A 138 -4.08 -17.79 1.01
CA ILE A 138 -4.11 -18.79 2.08
C ILE A 138 -3.65 -18.18 3.39
N ILE A 139 -2.49 -17.52 3.41
CA ILE A 139 -1.94 -16.87 4.61
C ILE A 139 -2.93 -15.81 5.12
N PHE A 140 -3.41 -14.96 4.23
CA PHE A 140 -4.39 -13.91 4.51
C PHE A 140 -5.66 -14.46 5.16
N LEU A 141 -6.23 -15.54 4.63
CA LEU A 141 -7.46 -16.13 5.18
C LEU A 141 -7.22 -16.75 6.54
N VAL A 142 -6.17 -17.58 6.68
CA VAL A 142 -5.87 -18.26 7.94
C VAL A 142 -5.57 -17.25 9.03
N TRP A 143 -4.71 -16.27 8.77
CA TRP A 143 -4.30 -15.27 9.75
C TRP A 143 -5.47 -14.39 10.18
N ASN A 144 -6.25 -13.87 9.23
CA ASN A 144 -7.39 -13.03 9.56
C ASN A 144 -8.53 -13.80 10.23
N LEU A 145 -8.77 -15.06 9.86
CA LEU A 145 -9.73 -15.91 10.56
C LEU A 145 -9.32 -16.12 12.02
N LEU A 146 -8.04 -16.41 12.26
CA LEU A 146 -7.51 -16.58 13.63
C LEU A 146 -7.65 -15.28 14.46
N ILE A 147 -7.48 -14.11 13.85
CA ILE A 147 -7.73 -12.82 14.52
C ILE A 147 -9.21 -12.66 14.87
N ILE A 148 -10.12 -13.01 13.95
CA ILE A 148 -11.56 -12.84 14.12
C ILE A 148 -12.10 -13.75 15.24
N VAL A 149 -11.60 -14.98 15.34
CA VAL A 149 -11.97 -15.94 16.42
C VAL A 149 -11.23 -15.67 17.73
N ASP A 150 -10.56 -14.52 17.85
CA ASP A 150 -9.86 -14.08 19.05
C ASP A 150 -8.77 -15.07 19.53
N ASN A 151 -7.99 -15.64 18.60
CA ASN A 151 -6.89 -16.51 18.96
C ASN A 151 -5.74 -15.69 19.61
N PRO A 152 -5.30 -15.99 20.84
CA PRO A 152 -4.31 -15.18 21.55
C PRO A 152 -2.93 -15.26 20.90
N SER A 153 -2.52 -16.44 20.42
CA SER A 153 -1.19 -16.65 19.82
C SER A 153 -0.99 -15.81 18.55
N ILE A 154 -2.00 -15.73 17.67
CA ILE A 154 -1.88 -14.91 16.46
C ILE A 154 -1.87 -13.42 16.79
N LYS A 155 -2.65 -12.99 17.81
CA LYS A 155 -2.68 -11.59 18.25
C LYS A 155 -1.34 -11.19 18.83
N GLU A 156 -0.80 -11.98 19.76
CA GLU A 156 0.53 -11.74 20.36
C GLU A 156 1.63 -11.75 19.30
N PHE A 157 1.61 -12.72 18.38
CA PHE A 157 2.54 -12.75 17.26
C PHE A 157 2.43 -11.48 16.39
N THR A 158 1.20 -11.03 16.13
CA THR A 158 0.97 -9.85 15.30
C THR A 158 1.41 -8.56 16.00
N ILE A 159 1.12 -8.41 17.29
CA ILE A 159 1.61 -7.28 18.11
C ILE A 159 3.15 -7.33 18.16
N SER A 160 3.73 -8.49 18.47
CA SER A 160 5.17 -8.64 18.64
C SER A 160 5.97 -8.27 17.38
N LYS A 161 5.47 -8.62 16.18
CA LYS A 161 6.22 -8.49 14.92
C LYS A 161 5.71 -7.42 13.97
N TYR A 162 4.48 -6.92 14.16
CA TYR A 162 3.82 -6.03 13.20
C TYR A 162 3.21 -4.77 13.82
N THR A 163 3.60 -4.40 15.05
CA THR A 163 3.41 -3.05 15.60
C THR A 163 4.09 -1.99 14.73
N GLN A 164 3.40 -0.89 14.48
CA GLN A 164 3.83 0.21 13.61
C GLN A 164 3.14 1.53 13.98
N LEU A 165 3.66 2.66 13.49
CA LEU A 165 3.29 4.03 13.88
C LEU A 165 3.58 4.37 15.35
N TYR A 166 2.92 3.70 16.29
CA TYR A 166 3.12 3.81 17.74
C TYR A 166 2.76 2.49 18.41
N GLU A 167 3.28 2.25 19.61
CA GLU A 167 3.29 0.91 20.24
C GLU A 167 1.87 0.33 20.45
N GLU A 168 0.92 1.19 20.80
CA GLU A 168 -0.46 0.80 21.04
C GLU A 168 -1.33 0.70 19.77
N ALA A 169 -0.82 1.14 18.62
CA ALA A 169 -1.64 1.23 17.41
C ALA A 169 -2.18 -0.14 16.99
N THR A 170 -1.33 -1.16 17.05
CA THR A 170 -1.67 -2.53 16.63
C THR A 170 -2.45 -3.28 17.71
N SER A 171 -2.12 -3.11 18.99
CA SER A 171 -2.89 -3.72 20.09
C SER A 171 -4.35 -3.24 20.10
N ASN A 172 -4.57 -1.94 19.83
CA ASN A 172 -5.90 -1.35 19.70
C ASN A 172 -6.75 -1.97 18.58
N MET A 173 -6.14 -2.56 17.55
CA MET A 173 -6.86 -3.25 16.48
C MET A 173 -7.55 -4.51 16.99
N PHE A 174 -6.91 -5.18 17.96
CA PHE A 174 -7.35 -6.47 18.47
C PHE A 174 -8.40 -6.37 19.57
N ILE A 175 -8.58 -5.20 20.18
CA ILE A 175 -9.74 -4.93 21.06
C ILE A 175 -11.05 -5.16 20.29
N LYS A 176 -11.07 -4.83 19.00
CA LYS A 176 -12.23 -4.99 18.11
C LYS A 176 -12.10 -6.15 17.12
N ASN A 177 -11.15 -7.07 17.33
CA ASN A 177 -10.89 -8.20 16.43
C ASN A 177 -10.74 -7.80 14.95
N ARG A 178 -10.12 -6.64 14.68
CA ARG A 178 -9.95 -6.15 13.30
C ARG A 178 -8.94 -7.01 12.54
N PRO A 179 -9.31 -7.58 11.37
CA PRO A 179 -8.45 -8.50 10.64
C PRO A 179 -7.35 -7.76 9.84
N VAL A 180 -6.29 -7.33 10.52
CA VAL A 180 -5.21 -6.50 9.95
C VAL A 180 -4.01 -7.28 9.38
N MET A 181 -3.96 -8.61 9.59
CA MET A 181 -2.82 -9.47 9.21
C MET A 181 -1.46 -8.83 9.60
N SER A 182 -0.44 -8.97 8.75
CA SER A 182 0.90 -8.40 8.90
C SER A 182 0.97 -6.90 8.58
N PHE A 183 -0.15 -6.28 8.20
CA PHE A 183 -0.20 -4.85 7.91
C PHE A 183 -0.52 -4.01 9.14
N GLY A 184 -0.69 -4.63 10.33
CA GLY A 184 -0.61 -4.00 11.66
C GLY A 184 -1.71 -3.02 12.05
N ILE A 185 -2.26 -2.24 11.11
CA ILE A 185 -3.26 -1.19 11.31
C ILE A 185 -4.28 -1.24 10.18
N TYR A 186 -5.55 -0.96 10.48
CA TYR A 186 -6.66 -1.07 9.52
C TYR A 186 -6.51 -0.22 8.25
N THR A 187 -5.86 0.95 8.31
CA THR A 187 -5.68 1.81 7.14
C THR A 187 -4.76 1.14 6.12
N PHE A 188 -3.56 0.75 6.55
CA PHE A 188 -2.60 0.02 5.72
C PHE A 188 -3.16 -1.32 5.25
N ALA A 189 -3.77 -2.09 6.14
CA ALA A 189 -4.40 -3.36 5.79
C ALA A 189 -5.42 -3.18 4.66
N SER A 190 -6.31 -2.19 4.79
CA SER A 190 -7.33 -1.91 3.78
C SER A 190 -6.71 -1.56 2.42
N TYR A 191 -5.70 -0.69 2.42
CA TYR A 191 -4.99 -0.30 1.21
C TYR A 191 -4.29 -1.49 0.53
N PHE A 192 -3.57 -2.33 1.27
CA PHE A 192 -2.89 -3.47 0.68
C PHE A 192 -3.84 -4.60 0.27
N TYR A 193 -4.96 -4.79 0.98
CA TYR A 193 -6.04 -5.68 0.55
C TYR A 193 -6.63 -5.21 -0.78
N PHE A 194 -6.79 -3.90 -0.96
CA PHE A 194 -7.21 -3.32 -2.23
C PHE A 194 -6.21 -3.59 -3.36
N LEU A 195 -4.89 -3.49 -3.10
CA LEU A 195 -3.87 -3.80 -4.11
C LEU A 195 -3.91 -5.28 -4.54
N PHE A 196 -4.08 -6.22 -3.60
CA PHE A 196 -4.27 -7.63 -3.95
C PHE A 196 -5.60 -7.88 -4.66
N PHE A 197 -6.66 -7.15 -4.31
CA PHE A 197 -7.94 -7.20 -5.03
C PHE A 197 -7.75 -6.77 -6.48
N PHE A 198 -6.97 -5.71 -6.73
CA PHE A 198 -6.65 -5.25 -8.08
C PHE A 198 -5.95 -6.35 -8.92
N ILE A 199 -4.96 -7.05 -8.37
CA ILE A 199 -4.32 -8.17 -9.08
C ILE A 199 -5.29 -9.32 -9.33
N ASN A 200 -6.11 -9.70 -8.36
CA ASN A 200 -7.12 -10.76 -8.53
C ASN A 200 -8.15 -10.40 -9.61
N LYS A 201 -8.56 -9.13 -9.68
CA LYS A 201 -9.43 -8.62 -10.76
C LYS A 201 -8.79 -8.82 -12.13
N ILE A 202 -7.51 -8.48 -12.29
CA ILE A 202 -6.78 -8.63 -13.55
C ILE A 202 -6.65 -10.12 -13.92
N LEU A 203 -6.27 -10.96 -12.97
CA LEU A 203 -6.19 -12.42 -13.15
C LEU A 203 -7.55 -13.01 -13.53
N PHE A 204 -8.63 -12.60 -12.88
CA PHE A 204 -9.99 -13.04 -13.23
C PHE A 204 -10.36 -12.63 -14.65
N LYS A 205 -10.12 -11.37 -15.04
CA LYS A 205 -10.42 -10.88 -16.39
C LYS A 205 -9.71 -11.68 -17.48
N ILE A 206 -8.46 -12.07 -17.24
CA ILE A 206 -7.60 -12.71 -18.25
C ILE A 206 -7.77 -14.22 -18.27
N THR A 207 -7.87 -14.86 -17.10
CA THR A 207 -7.96 -16.32 -17.01
C THR A 207 -9.40 -16.84 -16.96
N ASN A 208 -10.37 -15.97 -16.63
CA ASN A 208 -11.77 -16.31 -16.36
C ASN A 208 -11.94 -17.42 -15.28
N ASN A 209 -10.90 -17.68 -14.47
CA ASN A 209 -10.95 -18.68 -13.40
C ASN A 209 -11.68 -18.12 -12.18
N LYS A 210 -12.77 -18.80 -11.80
CA LYS A 210 -13.66 -18.38 -10.71
C LYS A 210 -12.96 -18.24 -9.35
N ILE A 211 -11.84 -18.92 -9.11
CA ILE A 211 -11.08 -18.80 -7.85
C ILE A 211 -10.68 -17.35 -7.55
N TYR A 212 -10.28 -16.58 -8.56
CA TYR A 212 -9.86 -15.18 -8.38
C TYR A 212 -11.05 -14.26 -8.07
N TYR A 213 -12.24 -14.59 -8.60
CA TYR A 213 -13.48 -13.89 -8.24
C TYR A 213 -13.89 -14.18 -6.78
N VAL A 214 -13.71 -15.42 -6.32
CA VAL A 214 -13.90 -15.78 -4.89
C VAL A 214 -12.93 -14.99 -4.02
N TYR A 215 -11.65 -14.89 -4.40
CA TYR A 215 -10.67 -14.07 -3.67
C TYR A 215 -11.04 -12.59 -3.61
N MET A 216 -11.57 -12.02 -4.70
CA MET A 216 -12.09 -10.65 -4.70
C MET A 216 -13.20 -10.45 -3.66
N ILE A 217 -14.14 -11.40 -3.54
CA ILE A 217 -15.22 -11.35 -2.54
C ILE A 217 -14.66 -11.48 -1.13
N LEU A 218 -13.74 -12.42 -0.89
CA LEU A 218 -13.13 -12.62 0.44
C LEU A 218 -12.35 -11.39 0.90
N LEU A 219 -11.55 -10.79 0.00
CA LEU A 219 -10.86 -9.53 0.29
C LEU A 219 -11.85 -8.41 0.62
N LEU A 220 -12.97 -8.29 -0.11
CA LEU A 220 -14.02 -7.30 0.17
C LEU A 220 -14.64 -7.51 1.56
N ILE A 221 -15.00 -8.75 1.91
CA ILE A 221 -15.61 -9.07 3.20
C ILE A 221 -14.66 -8.69 4.35
N VAL A 222 -13.41 -9.15 4.30
CA VAL A 222 -12.41 -8.83 5.32
C VAL A 222 -12.12 -7.33 5.37
N ASN A 223 -12.09 -6.65 4.23
CA ASN A 223 -11.92 -5.19 4.18
C ASN A 223 -13.07 -4.45 4.87
N ILE A 224 -14.33 -4.87 4.68
CA ILE A 224 -15.49 -4.30 5.39
C ILE A 224 -15.34 -4.50 6.92
N MET A 225 -14.85 -5.67 7.35
CA MET A 225 -14.63 -5.99 8.77
C MET A 225 -13.55 -5.14 9.46
N LEU A 226 -12.75 -4.38 8.72
CA LEU A 226 -11.78 -3.45 9.32
C LEU A 226 -12.45 -2.24 10.00
N VAL A 227 -13.67 -1.87 9.61
CA VAL A 227 -14.47 -0.78 10.21
C VAL A 227 -13.68 0.53 10.34
N SER A 228 -13.37 1.16 9.20
CA SER A 228 -12.67 2.46 9.14
C SER A 228 -13.06 3.27 7.90
N ASN A 229 -12.77 4.58 7.89
CA ASN A 229 -13.05 5.46 6.75
C ASN A 229 -12.35 5.00 5.46
N THR A 230 -11.07 4.62 5.53
CA THR A 230 -10.34 4.07 4.38
C THR A 230 -10.97 2.77 3.89
N ALA A 231 -11.29 1.87 4.82
CA ALA A 231 -11.94 0.60 4.50
C ALA A 231 -13.29 0.79 3.84
N PHE A 232 -14.08 1.75 4.29
CA PHE A 232 -15.36 2.09 3.68
C PHE A 232 -15.19 2.53 2.21
N VAL A 233 -14.31 3.50 1.96
CA VAL A 233 -14.04 4.02 0.62
C VAL A 233 -13.55 2.92 -0.32
N PHE A 234 -12.59 2.10 0.10
CA PHE A 234 -12.12 0.98 -0.74
C PHE A 234 -13.15 -0.13 -0.88
N SER A 235 -14.01 -0.36 0.11
CA SER A 235 -15.11 -1.32 -0.01
C SER A 235 -16.12 -0.90 -1.06
N ILE A 236 -16.44 0.39 -1.21
CA ILE A 236 -17.31 0.89 -2.29
C ILE A 236 -16.69 0.59 -3.66
N ILE A 237 -15.41 0.91 -3.83
CA ILE A 237 -14.70 0.69 -5.10
C ILE A 237 -14.61 -0.81 -5.40
N MET A 238 -14.24 -1.64 -4.43
CA MET A 238 -14.18 -3.11 -4.56
C MET A 238 -15.56 -3.69 -4.89
N SER A 239 -16.62 -3.23 -4.21
CA SER A 239 -17.99 -3.65 -4.44
C SER A 239 -18.45 -3.38 -5.88
N TYR A 240 -18.19 -2.16 -6.37
CA TYR A 240 -18.45 -1.80 -7.77
C TYR A 240 -17.76 -2.77 -8.75
N TYR A 241 -16.50 -3.14 -8.47
CA TYR A 241 -15.77 -4.07 -9.35
C TYR A 241 -16.21 -5.52 -9.23
N VAL A 242 -16.58 -6.00 -8.04
CA VAL A 242 -17.20 -7.33 -7.87
C VAL A 242 -18.49 -7.38 -8.70
N PHE A 243 -19.36 -6.38 -8.53
CA PHE A 243 -20.61 -6.28 -9.27
C PHE A 243 -20.40 -6.26 -10.79
N LYS A 244 -19.48 -5.41 -11.28
CA LYS A 244 -19.15 -5.29 -12.71
C LYS A 244 -18.54 -6.58 -13.28
N SER A 245 -17.79 -7.33 -12.48
CA SER A 245 -17.12 -8.56 -12.92
C SER A 245 -18.04 -9.78 -12.92
N SER A 246 -19.18 -9.72 -12.24
CA SER A 246 -20.16 -10.81 -12.27
C SER A 246 -20.82 -10.93 -13.64
N LYS A 247 -20.73 -12.12 -14.25
CA LYS A 247 -21.48 -12.47 -15.48
C LYS A 247 -22.92 -12.90 -15.19
N SER A 248 -23.22 -13.32 -13.97
CA SER A 248 -24.54 -13.84 -13.58
C SER A 248 -25.41 -12.74 -12.99
N ASN A 249 -26.60 -12.53 -13.57
CA ASN A 249 -27.60 -11.62 -13.02
C ASN A 249 -28.02 -12.03 -11.60
N ASN A 250 -28.09 -13.34 -11.30
CA ASN A 250 -28.44 -13.83 -9.96
C ASN A 250 -27.39 -13.41 -8.92
N LEU A 251 -26.11 -13.49 -9.26
CA LEU A 251 -25.04 -13.02 -8.37
C LEU A 251 -25.08 -11.50 -8.18
N LYS A 252 -25.44 -10.74 -9.23
CA LYS A 252 -25.62 -9.29 -9.12
C LYS A 252 -26.78 -8.93 -8.19
N ILE A 253 -27.91 -9.62 -8.34
CA ILE A 253 -29.08 -9.45 -7.47
C ILE A 253 -28.73 -9.82 -6.03
N LEU A 254 -28.10 -10.97 -5.81
CA LEU A 254 -27.66 -11.39 -4.48
C LEU A 254 -26.70 -10.36 -3.84
N PHE A 255 -25.78 -9.81 -4.63
CA PHE A 255 -24.86 -8.79 -4.16
C PHE A 255 -25.57 -7.49 -3.77
N ILE A 256 -26.53 -7.03 -4.59
CA ILE A 256 -27.38 -5.87 -4.27
C ILE A 256 -28.18 -6.14 -2.99
N LEU A 257 -28.80 -7.31 -2.86
CA LEU A 257 -29.54 -7.70 -1.65
C LEU A 257 -28.64 -7.72 -0.42
N LEU A 258 -27.39 -8.18 -0.55
CA LEU A 258 -26.42 -8.19 0.54
C LEU A 258 -26.00 -6.77 0.94
N ILE A 259 -25.83 -5.86 -0.02
CA ILE A 259 -25.60 -4.43 0.26
C ILE A 259 -26.81 -3.84 0.98
N ILE A 260 -28.03 -4.07 0.49
CA ILE A 260 -29.26 -3.57 1.11
C ILE A 260 -29.41 -4.11 2.53
N ALA A 261 -29.17 -5.40 2.74
CA ALA A 261 -29.22 -6.02 4.07
C ALA A 261 -28.16 -5.44 5.01
N THR A 262 -26.96 -5.15 4.49
CA THR A 262 -25.89 -4.51 5.26
C THR A 262 -26.27 -3.08 5.64
N ILE A 263 -26.74 -2.28 4.68
CA ILE A 263 -27.23 -0.92 4.91
C ILE A 263 -28.37 -0.93 5.93
N TYR A 264 -29.35 -1.82 5.76
CA TYR A 264 -30.47 -1.96 6.69
C TYR A 264 -29.99 -2.30 8.10
N LYS A 265 -29.06 -3.26 8.24
CA LYS A 265 -28.49 -3.62 9.55
C LYS A 265 -27.70 -2.47 10.18
N VAL A 266 -26.96 -1.71 9.39
CA VAL A 266 -26.26 -0.51 9.86
C VAL A 266 -27.26 0.55 10.31
N LEU A 267 -28.33 0.80 9.54
CA LEU A 267 -29.38 1.77 9.89
C LEU A 267 -30.14 1.39 11.17
N LEU A 268 -30.29 0.10 11.45
CA LEU A 268 -30.88 -0.38 12.72
C LEU A 268 -29.92 -0.28 13.91
N ASN A 269 -28.62 -0.17 13.69
CA ASN A 269 -27.62 -0.07 14.74
C ASN A 269 -27.17 1.39 14.88
N VAL A 270 -27.97 2.16 15.61
CA VAL A 270 -27.72 3.60 15.85
C VAL A 270 -26.33 3.85 16.43
N GLU A 271 -25.88 3.01 17.36
CA GLU A 271 -24.52 3.10 17.95
C GLU A 271 -23.42 2.97 16.89
N LEU A 272 -23.58 2.10 15.90
CA LEU A 272 -22.62 1.94 14.81
C LEU A 272 -22.59 3.19 13.91
N ILE A 273 -23.75 3.79 13.62
CA ILE A 273 -23.85 5.03 12.84
C ILE A 273 -23.18 6.18 13.60
N GLU A 274 -23.51 6.35 14.88
CA GLU A 274 -22.88 7.33 15.76
C GLU A 274 -21.38 7.13 15.81
N TYR A 275 -20.91 5.89 15.93
CA TYR A 275 -19.47 5.58 15.89
C TYR A 275 -18.80 6.00 14.57
N TYR A 276 -19.44 5.80 13.41
CA TYR A 276 -18.89 6.28 12.14
C TYR A 276 -18.91 7.80 12.03
N PHE A 277 -19.99 8.46 12.48
CA PHE A 277 -20.06 9.92 12.50
C PHE A 277 -19.04 10.54 13.45
N GLU A 278 -18.89 9.98 14.64
CA GLU A 278 -17.87 10.37 15.61
C GLU A 278 -16.48 10.09 15.04
N SER A 279 -16.23 8.92 14.46
CA SER A 279 -14.94 8.62 13.83
C SER A 279 -14.62 9.52 12.64
N PHE A 280 -15.62 10.05 11.92
CA PHE A 280 -15.40 10.98 10.82
C PHE A 280 -15.15 12.41 11.31
N ASN A 281 -15.87 12.84 12.35
CA ASN A 281 -15.82 14.20 12.91
C ASN A 281 -14.85 14.36 14.08
N SER A 282 -14.29 13.28 14.62
CA SER A 282 -13.36 13.28 15.74
C SER A 282 -12.18 14.21 15.44
N GLU A 283 -11.85 15.10 16.37
CA GLU A 283 -10.71 15.99 16.23
C GLU A 283 -9.38 15.22 16.22
N ALA A 284 -9.30 14.13 16.97
CA ALA A 284 -8.09 13.32 17.09
C ALA A 284 -7.86 12.39 15.88
N ASN A 285 -8.90 11.71 15.40
CA ASN A 285 -8.75 10.62 14.43
C ASN A 285 -9.59 10.79 13.15
N GLY A 286 -10.46 11.80 13.12
CA GLY A 286 -11.34 12.08 11.99
C GLY A 286 -10.63 12.78 10.85
N PHE A 287 -11.14 12.58 9.63
CA PHE A 287 -10.60 13.22 8.43
C PHE A 287 -10.63 14.75 8.55
N ARG A 288 -11.76 15.29 9.03
CA ARG A 288 -11.92 16.74 9.25
C ARG A 288 -11.03 17.22 10.39
N GLY A 289 -11.02 16.49 11.50
CA GLY A 289 -10.30 16.82 12.73
C GLY A 289 -8.83 17.12 12.51
N ARG A 290 -8.16 16.37 11.62
CA ARG A 290 -6.74 16.55 11.33
C ARG A 290 -6.37 17.95 10.85
N TYR A 291 -7.24 18.60 10.08
CA TYR A 291 -6.96 19.87 9.42
C TYR A 291 -7.60 21.09 10.10
N THR A 292 -8.17 20.93 11.30
CA THR A 292 -8.71 22.06 12.08
C THR A 292 -7.61 22.77 12.86
N ASN A 293 -7.92 23.96 13.40
CA ASN A 293 -7.04 24.73 14.27
C ASN A 293 -6.72 24.04 15.62
N SER A 294 -7.43 22.95 15.96
CA SER A 294 -7.17 22.07 17.11
C SER A 294 -6.65 20.69 16.69
N GLY A 295 -6.48 20.45 15.38
CA GLY A 295 -6.17 19.15 14.80
C GLY A 295 -4.73 18.69 14.96
N THR A 296 -4.50 17.41 14.66
CA THR A 296 -3.16 16.80 14.74
C THR A 296 -2.12 17.45 13.83
N LEU A 297 -2.57 18.10 12.74
CA LEU A 297 -1.69 18.78 11.78
C LEU A 297 -1.59 20.29 11.99
N ASN A 298 -2.26 20.84 13.01
CA ASN A 298 -2.24 22.28 13.29
C ASN A 298 -0.82 22.81 13.52
N LEU A 299 0.03 22.05 14.23
CA LEU A 299 1.42 22.46 14.49
C LEU A 299 2.25 22.51 13.20
N ASN A 300 2.00 21.61 12.24
CA ASN A 300 2.63 21.69 10.92
C ASN A 300 2.20 22.95 10.16
N LEU A 301 0.91 23.30 10.20
CA LEU A 301 0.40 24.49 9.53
C LEU A 301 0.99 25.78 10.13
N LYS A 302 0.94 25.92 11.46
CA LYS A 302 1.55 27.05 12.18
C LYS A 302 3.04 27.16 11.93
N TYR A 303 3.76 26.04 11.96
CA TYR A 303 5.19 26.03 11.65
C TYR A 303 5.46 26.62 10.25
N LEU A 304 4.63 26.31 9.26
CA LEU A 304 4.78 26.81 7.89
C LEU A 304 4.34 28.26 7.69
N GLU A 305 3.59 28.85 8.62
CA GLU A 305 3.29 30.28 8.64
C GLU A 305 4.51 31.08 9.11
N ASP A 306 5.22 30.56 10.10
CA ASP A 306 6.30 31.28 10.79
C ASP A 306 7.72 30.91 10.30
N ASN A 307 7.90 29.73 9.70
CA ASN A 307 9.21 29.17 9.38
C ASN A 307 9.31 28.65 7.94
N PHE A 308 10.56 28.45 7.52
CA PHE A 308 10.85 27.81 6.23
C PHE A 308 10.67 26.29 6.30
N HIS A 309 10.48 25.65 5.15
CA HIS A 309 10.34 24.19 5.03
C HIS A 309 11.51 23.42 5.65
N ILE A 310 11.26 22.20 6.14
CA ILE A 310 12.21 21.46 7.00
C ILE A 310 13.23 20.59 6.27
N GLY A 311 13.08 20.35 4.96
CA GLY A 311 13.97 19.47 4.20
C GLY A 311 13.90 18.02 4.70
N PHE A 312 15.07 17.43 4.99
CA PHE A 312 15.22 16.11 5.63
C PHE A 312 15.36 16.19 7.15
N ASN A 313 15.17 17.37 7.74
CA ASN A 313 15.21 17.51 9.18
C ASN A 313 13.91 17.01 9.82
N ILE A 314 13.97 16.73 11.11
CA ILE A 314 12.84 16.60 12.02
C ILE A 314 12.92 17.79 12.98
N VAL A 315 11.78 18.44 13.15
CA VAL A 315 11.51 19.46 14.16
C VAL A 315 10.57 18.86 15.20
N ASN A 316 10.78 19.20 16.46
CA ASN A 316 9.96 18.71 17.57
C ASN A 316 8.49 19.13 17.42
N ASN A 317 7.59 18.29 17.93
CA ASN A 317 6.13 18.52 17.97
C ASN A 317 5.41 18.59 16.61
N LEU A 318 6.08 18.41 15.48
CA LEU A 318 5.40 18.26 14.20
C LEU A 318 4.90 16.82 14.01
N THR A 319 3.76 16.69 13.33
CA THR A 319 3.18 15.41 12.97
C THR A 319 3.67 14.99 11.60
N TYR A 320 4.05 13.71 11.47
CA TYR A 320 4.66 13.22 10.23
C TYR A 320 4.10 11.90 9.70
N SER A 321 3.16 11.32 10.44
CA SER A 321 2.45 10.11 10.06
C SER A 321 1.14 10.44 9.36
N ASP A 322 0.59 11.63 9.56
CA ASP A 322 -0.72 12.00 9.04
C ASP A 322 -0.59 12.82 7.75
N SER A 323 -1.36 12.45 6.72
CA SER A 323 -1.43 13.13 5.42
C SER A 323 -0.09 13.30 4.68
N GLY A 324 0.13 12.50 3.64
CA GLY A 324 1.29 12.66 2.77
C GLY A 324 1.38 14.04 2.12
N TYR A 325 0.24 14.63 1.74
CA TYR A 325 0.22 15.98 1.18
C TYR A 325 0.87 17.01 2.09
N LEU A 326 0.43 17.06 3.35
CA LEU A 326 0.96 18.05 4.28
C LEU A 326 2.38 17.71 4.70
N VAL A 327 2.72 16.42 4.83
CA VAL A 327 4.09 16.00 5.13
C VAL A 327 5.06 16.46 4.04
N TYR A 328 4.78 16.22 2.76
CA TYR A 328 5.66 16.67 1.68
C TYR A 328 5.66 18.18 1.53
N TYR A 329 4.52 18.84 1.75
CA TYR A 329 4.45 20.29 1.77
C TYR A 329 5.30 20.88 2.91
N THR A 330 5.28 20.27 4.10
CA THR A 330 6.11 20.68 5.23
C THR A 330 7.60 20.50 4.92
N MET A 331 7.94 19.39 4.27
CA MET A 331 9.33 19.04 3.92
C MET A 331 9.95 19.96 2.86
N GLY A 332 9.23 20.30 1.78
CA GLY A 332 9.83 21.07 0.68
C GLY A 332 8.81 21.81 -0.18
N GLY A 333 7.68 22.20 0.41
CA GLY A 333 6.65 23.00 -0.23
C GLY A 333 5.99 22.33 -1.44
N PHE A 334 5.37 23.17 -2.28
CA PHE A 334 4.69 22.71 -3.49
C PHE A 334 5.65 22.06 -4.49
N LEU A 335 6.92 22.46 -4.52
CA LEU A 335 7.92 21.91 -5.43
C LEU A 335 8.23 20.44 -5.10
N PHE A 336 8.53 20.14 -3.83
CA PHE A 336 8.80 18.76 -3.41
C PHE A 336 7.54 17.89 -3.51
N MET A 337 6.40 18.39 -3.03
CA MET A 337 5.12 17.68 -3.14
C MET A 337 4.78 17.35 -4.60
N GLY A 338 4.93 18.32 -5.51
CA GLY A 338 4.72 18.13 -6.94
C GLY A 338 5.67 17.09 -7.53
N ALA A 339 6.95 17.11 -7.16
CA ALA A 339 7.94 16.13 -7.61
C ALA A 339 7.60 14.70 -7.16
N MET A 340 7.15 14.52 -5.92
CA MET A 340 6.76 13.21 -5.37
C MET A 340 5.56 12.63 -6.13
N TYR A 341 4.48 13.40 -6.31
CA TYR A 341 3.30 12.92 -7.02
C TYR A 341 3.49 12.79 -8.53
N PHE A 342 4.33 13.63 -9.13
CA PHE A 342 4.74 13.46 -10.52
C PHE A 342 5.54 12.16 -10.72
N SER A 343 6.43 11.83 -9.77
CA SER A 343 7.19 10.58 -9.76
C SER A 343 6.27 9.37 -9.59
N LEU A 344 5.27 9.45 -8.71
CA LEU A 344 4.23 8.42 -8.58
C LEU A 344 3.44 8.23 -9.89
N TYR A 345 2.98 9.31 -10.50
CA TYR A 345 2.25 9.28 -11.77
C TYR A 345 3.08 8.62 -12.87
N LYS A 346 4.34 9.02 -13.01
CA LYS A 346 5.27 8.45 -14.00
C LYS A 346 5.50 6.97 -13.76
N PHE A 347 5.78 6.56 -12.51
CA PHE A 347 5.91 5.15 -12.15
C PHE A 347 4.66 4.37 -12.55
N ALA A 348 3.48 4.86 -12.18
CA ALA A 348 2.22 4.19 -12.46
C ALA A 348 1.99 4.05 -13.98
N LYS A 349 2.15 5.14 -14.73
CA LYS A 349 1.96 5.18 -16.19
C LYS A 349 2.90 4.23 -16.93
N ASN A 350 4.16 4.16 -16.50
CA ASN A 350 5.17 3.31 -17.15
C ASN A 350 4.94 1.82 -16.88
N ASN A 351 4.38 1.45 -15.72
CA ASN A 351 4.31 0.05 -15.28
C ASN A 351 2.93 -0.59 -15.44
N PHE A 352 1.83 0.18 -15.44
CA PHE A 352 0.46 -0.37 -15.41
C PHE A 352 -0.38 -0.09 -16.67
N SER A 353 0.22 0.40 -17.76
CA SER A 353 -0.44 0.68 -19.05
C SER A 353 -1.78 1.40 -18.91
N ILE A 354 -2.89 0.90 -19.47
CA ILE A 354 -4.23 1.49 -19.36
C ILE A 354 -4.83 1.40 -17.94
N ASP A 355 -4.35 0.46 -17.13
CA ASP A 355 -4.85 0.24 -15.78
C ASP A 355 -4.14 1.12 -14.73
N PHE A 356 -3.25 2.03 -15.12
CA PHE A 356 -2.49 2.84 -14.17
C PHE A 356 -3.34 3.66 -13.20
N LEU A 357 -4.52 4.12 -13.64
CA LEU A 357 -5.46 4.85 -12.78
C LEU A 357 -5.98 4.00 -11.62
N TYR A 358 -6.04 2.67 -11.78
CA TYR A 358 -6.43 1.73 -10.72
C TYR A 358 -5.43 1.63 -9.58
N PHE A 359 -4.17 1.90 -9.87
CA PHE A 359 -3.12 1.99 -8.86
C PHE A 359 -2.99 3.42 -8.34
N LEU A 360 -2.96 4.39 -9.25
CA LEU A 360 -2.69 5.79 -8.92
C LEU A 360 -3.79 6.43 -8.08
N PHE A 361 -5.07 6.33 -8.49
CA PHE A 361 -6.16 7.01 -7.80
C PHE A 361 -6.34 6.53 -6.34
N PRO A 362 -6.37 5.22 -6.05
CA PRO A 362 -6.44 4.73 -4.66
C PRO A 362 -5.23 5.12 -3.82
N THR A 363 -4.03 5.20 -4.42
CA THR A 363 -2.81 5.63 -3.72
C THR A 363 -2.90 7.12 -3.35
N ILE A 364 -3.27 7.98 -4.30
CA ILE A 364 -3.52 9.41 -4.06
C ILE A 364 -4.61 9.60 -3.00
N LEU A 365 -5.69 8.82 -3.06
CA LEU A 365 -6.75 8.90 -2.07
C LEU A 365 -6.28 8.48 -0.67
N PHE A 366 -5.42 7.47 -0.58
CA PHE A 366 -4.83 7.02 0.68
C PHE A 366 -3.84 8.04 1.27
N GLU A 367 -3.18 8.84 0.44
CA GLU A 367 -2.25 9.88 0.88
C GLU A 367 -2.91 10.95 1.75
N PHE A 368 -4.23 11.13 1.68
CA PHE A 368 -4.94 11.97 2.64
C PHE A 368 -4.93 11.40 4.06
N ALA A 369 -4.84 10.08 4.18
CA ALA A 369 -4.79 9.38 5.46
C ALA A 369 -3.35 9.31 5.98
N LEU A 370 -2.42 8.75 5.20
CA LEU A 370 -1.03 8.52 5.62
C LEU A 370 -0.07 8.68 4.42
N PRO A 371 1.20 9.07 4.62
CA PRO A 371 2.23 9.16 3.58
C PRO A 371 2.69 7.77 3.12
N VAL A 372 1.85 7.08 2.35
CA VAL A 372 2.11 5.70 1.90
C VAL A 372 3.20 5.59 0.85
N ILE A 373 3.41 6.60 0.01
CA ILE A 373 4.41 6.49 -1.06
C ILE A 373 5.84 6.36 -0.52
N ILE A 374 6.10 6.90 0.67
CA ILE A 374 7.36 6.74 1.39
C ILE A 374 7.31 5.62 2.43
N TYR A 375 6.25 4.83 2.48
CA TYR A 375 6.18 3.67 3.37
C TYR A 375 6.92 2.48 2.76
N TYR A 376 7.73 1.79 3.58
CA TYR A 376 8.62 0.76 3.06
C TYR A 376 7.89 -0.41 2.39
N LYS A 377 6.76 -0.89 2.95
CA LYS A 377 5.98 -1.98 2.31
C LYS A 377 5.32 -1.53 1.02
N PHE A 378 4.96 -0.24 0.88
CA PHE A 378 4.42 0.28 -0.38
C PHE A 378 5.43 0.16 -1.52
N ILE A 379 6.71 0.39 -1.24
CA ILE A 379 7.76 0.27 -2.26
C ILE A 379 7.88 -1.19 -2.73
N TYR A 380 7.95 -2.15 -1.80
CA TYR A 380 7.94 -3.58 -2.16
C TYR A 380 6.65 -3.99 -2.88
N ALA A 381 5.48 -3.53 -2.41
CA ALA A 381 4.19 -3.78 -3.04
C ALA A 381 4.17 -3.27 -4.48
N SER A 382 4.68 -2.06 -4.71
CA SER A 382 4.73 -1.43 -6.04
C SER A 382 5.57 -2.25 -7.02
N ILE A 383 6.74 -2.73 -6.59
CA ILE A 383 7.60 -3.61 -7.40
C ILE A 383 6.88 -4.93 -7.70
N PHE A 384 6.30 -5.56 -6.69
CA PHE A 384 5.53 -6.80 -6.84
C PHE A 384 4.38 -6.64 -7.84
N LEU A 385 3.59 -5.58 -7.70
CA LEU A 385 2.44 -5.31 -8.56
C LEU A 385 2.86 -5.02 -9.99
N ALA A 386 3.92 -4.23 -10.20
CA ALA A 386 4.42 -3.91 -11.54
C ALA A 386 4.88 -5.16 -12.29
N ILE A 387 5.68 -6.02 -11.62
CA ILE A 387 6.13 -7.31 -12.20
C ILE A 387 4.95 -8.25 -12.45
N SER A 388 4.02 -8.35 -11.50
CA SER A 388 2.81 -9.18 -11.64
C SER A 388 1.98 -8.73 -12.84
N TYR A 389 1.66 -7.44 -12.91
CA TYR A 389 0.86 -6.84 -13.97
C TYR A 389 1.47 -7.10 -15.34
N LYS A 390 2.77 -6.79 -15.50
CA LYS A 390 3.50 -6.98 -16.75
C LYS A 390 3.45 -8.43 -17.23
N SER A 391 3.69 -9.37 -16.31
CA SER A 391 3.70 -10.81 -16.59
C SER A 391 2.32 -11.33 -16.98
N ILE A 392 1.26 -10.87 -16.30
CA ILE A 392 -0.12 -11.27 -16.64
C ILE A 392 -0.52 -10.72 -18.02
N MET A 393 -0.19 -9.46 -18.32
CA MET A 393 -0.56 -8.82 -19.59
C MET A 393 0.15 -9.43 -20.79
N ILE A 394 1.42 -9.82 -20.66
CA ILE A 394 2.16 -10.49 -21.74
C ILE A 394 1.58 -11.87 -22.02
N HIS A 395 1.24 -12.64 -20.97
CA HIS A 395 0.58 -13.93 -21.14
C HIS A 395 -0.79 -13.79 -21.87
N SER A 396 -1.58 -12.77 -21.54
CA SER A 396 -2.86 -12.49 -22.22
C SER A 396 -2.70 -12.24 -23.72
N LYS A 397 -1.66 -11.50 -24.13
CA LYS A 397 -1.39 -11.21 -25.54
C LYS A 397 -0.97 -12.43 -26.36
N LYS A 398 -0.49 -13.51 -25.74
CA LYS A 398 -0.10 -14.75 -26.45
C LYS A 398 -1.30 -15.67 -26.72
N ASN A 399 -2.37 -15.53 -25.94
CA ASN A 399 -3.54 -16.42 -26.00
C ASN A 399 -4.69 -15.85 -26.86
N ASN A 400 -4.57 -14.59 -27.30
CA ASN A 400 -5.44 -13.96 -28.29
C ASN A 400 -4.69 -13.89 -29.61
#